data_AF-A0A936D1U8-F1
#
_entry.id   AF-A0A936D1U8-F1
#
_cell.length_a   1.000
_cell.length_b   1.000
_cell.length_c   1.000
_cell.angle_alpha   90.00
_cell.angle_beta   90.00
_cell.angle_gamma   90.00
#
_symmetry.space_group_name_H-M   'P 1'
#
loop_
_entity.id
_entity.type
_entity.pdbx_description
1 polymer ?
#
loop_
_entity_poly.entity_id
_entity_poly.type
_entity_poly.pdbx_seq_one_letter_code
_entity_poly.pdbx_strand_id
1 'polypeptide(L)'
;MIVVWILATWDKLRERLIKLVSFGLPLVSVISFLLMMYFGLFAIVYQSSFLGFFAAVALSGVFTFSLFYMPGILFFQFKENALAAMVFGHLVALSLYIILLQLGIALEYLTYFNAGIQYYCTLALGVALLVGSSPFYEKASVFYFLIFIAVCVVATFLYFFAGLTGMAIILYVLFVLVFLEWITYLGFKTGVITGLLLIGGLLFAIALILERYAGLILNQFKI
;
A
#
# COMPACT_ATOMS: atom_id res chain seq x y z
N MET A 1 -21.72 11.19 -2.77
CA MET A 1 -22.96 11.53 -3.49
C MET A 1 -23.64 10.31 -4.10
N ILE A 2 -23.00 9.53 -4.99
CA ILE A 2 -23.64 8.37 -5.66
C ILE A 2 -24.16 7.32 -4.67
N VAL A 3 -23.39 6.99 -3.63
CA VAL A 3 -23.81 6.01 -2.62
C VAL A 3 -25.01 6.49 -1.81
N VAL A 4 -25.05 7.78 -1.45
CA VAL A 4 -26.18 8.40 -0.75
C VAL A 4 -27.42 8.40 -1.64
N TRP A 5 -27.26 8.64 -2.94
CA TRP A 5 -28.34 8.59 -3.92
C TRP A 5 -28.87 7.15 -4.12
N ILE A 6 -28.01 6.15 -4.26
CA ILE A 6 -28.39 4.73 -4.35
C ILE A 6 -29.14 4.29 -3.08
N LEU A 7 -28.65 4.67 -1.90
CA LEU A 7 -29.29 4.39 -0.61
C LEU A 7 -30.66 5.07 -0.45
N ALA A 8 -30.82 6.26 -1.02
CA ALA A 8 -32.09 7.00 -1.00
C ALA A 8 -33.10 6.48 -2.03
N THR A 9 -32.64 5.81 -3.09
CA THR A 9 -33.49 5.37 -4.19
C THR A 9 -33.98 3.92 -4.00
N TRP A 10 -33.22 3.07 -3.30
CA TRP A 10 -33.50 1.63 -3.17
C TRP A 10 -33.70 1.19 -1.71
N ASP A 11 -34.95 1.25 -1.23
CA ASP A 11 -35.31 0.94 0.16
C ASP A 11 -34.92 -0.48 0.62
N LYS A 12 -35.12 -1.49 -0.23
CA LYS A 12 -34.71 -2.88 0.09
C LYS A 12 -33.20 -3.04 0.26
N LEU A 13 -32.41 -2.28 -0.50
CA LEU A 13 -30.95 -2.29 -0.39
C LEU A 13 -30.52 -1.58 0.89
N ARG A 14 -31.17 -0.46 1.22
CA ARG A 14 -30.96 0.28 2.46
C ARG A 14 -31.24 -0.58 3.70
N GLU A 15 -32.36 -1.30 3.75
CA GLU A 15 -32.68 -2.21 4.87
C GLU A 15 -31.64 -3.32 5.04
N ARG A 16 -31.20 -3.94 3.93
CA ARG A 16 -30.14 -4.96 3.97
C ARG A 16 -28.80 -4.39 4.44
N LEU A 17 -28.46 -3.17 4.03
CA LEU A 17 -27.25 -2.48 4.48
C LEU A 17 -27.31 -2.10 5.96
N ILE A 18 -28.46 -1.64 6.45
CA ILE A 18 -28.67 -1.40 7.89
C ILE A 18 -28.49 -2.70 8.68
N LYS A 19 -28.99 -3.84 8.17
CA LYS A 19 -28.79 -5.15 8.78
C LYS A 19 -27.33 -5.60 8.76
N LEU A 20 -26.58 -5.29 7.69
CA LEU A 20 -25.14 -5.56 7.62
C LEU A 20 -24.32 -4.71 8.61
N VAL A 21 -24.69 -3.44 8.77
CA VAL A 21 -24.11 -2.55 9.79
C VAL A 21 -24.46 -3.02 11.20
N SER A 22 -25.63 -3.65 11.41
CA SER A 22 -26.01 -4.21 12.71
C SER A 22 -25.12 -5.36 13.18
N PHE A 23 -24.33 -5.97 12.29
CA PHE A 23 -23.27 -6.93 12.65
C PHE A 23 -21.95 -6.27 13.11
N GLY A 24 -21.93 -4.95 13.30
CA GLY A 24 -20.75 -4.22 13.77
C GLY A 24 -19.75 -3.86 12.66
N LEU A 25 -20.08 -4.10 11.39
CA LEU A 25 -19.20 -3.76 10.27
C LEU A 25 -19.29 -2.26 9.94
N PRO A 26 -18.15 -1.56 9.77
CA PRO A 26 -18.17 -0.17 9.33
C PRO A 26 -18.88 -0.02 7.99
N LEU A 27 -19.85 0.89 7.91
CA LEU A 27 -20.62 1.14 6.68
C LEU A 27 -19.70 1.42 5.48
N VAL A 28 -18.59 2.13 5.70
CA VAL A 28 -17.57 2.42 4.67
C VAL A 28 -16.99 1.12 4.10
N SER A 29 -16.58 0.17 4.95
CA SER A 29 -16.04 -1.11 4.51
C SER A 29 -17.07 -1.93 3.72
N VAL A 30 -18.35 -1.88 4.12
CA VAL A 30 -19.43 -2.57 3.40
C VAL A 30 -19.66 -1.95 2.02
N ILE A 31 -19.70 -0.62 1.92
CA ILE A 31 -19.81 0.09 0.64
C ILE A 31 -18.62 -0.21 -0.25
N SER A 32 -17.41 -0.15 0.30
CA SER A 32 -16.16 -0.47 -0.40
C SER A 32 -16.17 -1.91 -0.93
N PHE A 33 -16.68 -2.87 -0.16
CA PHE A 33 -16.83 -4.25 -0.62
C PHE A 33 -17.81 -4.35 -1.79
N LEU A 34 -18.96 -3.69 -1.73
CA LEU A 34 -19.91 -3.67 -2.83
C LEU A 34 -19.34 -3.01 -4.10
N LEU A 35 -18.60 -1.90 -3.94
CA LEU A 35 -17.94 -1.24 -5.05
C LEU A 35 -16.83 -2.12 -5.65
N MET A 36 -16.07 -2.83 -4.82
CA MET A 36 -15.06 -3.78 -5.27
C MET A 36 -15.71 -4.88 -6.13
N MET A 37 -16.82 -5.47 -5.68
CA MET A 37 -17.56 -6.47 -6.46
C MET A 37 -18.12 -5.89 -7.75
N TYR A 38 -18.71 -4.70 -7.70
CA TYR A 38 -19.27 -4.02 -8.85
C TYR A 38 -18.20 -3.72 -9.90
N PHE A 39 -17.14 -3.00 -9.52
CA PHE A 39 -16.07 -2.66 -10.45
C PHE A 39 -15.30 -3.89 -10.91
N GLY A 40 -15.15 -4.90 -10.05
CA GLY A 40 -14.46 -6.15 -10.42
C GLY A 40 -15.21 -6.95 -11.47
N LEU A 41 -16.53 -7.12 -11.29
CA LEU A 41 -17.35 -7.79 -12.30
C LEU A 41 -17.34 -7.04 -13.63
N PHE A 42 -17.53 -5.71 -13.59
CA PHE A 42 -17.54 -4.90 -14.79
C PHE A 42 -16.15 -4.82 -15.46
N ALA A 43 -15.06 -4.85 -14.70
CA ALA A 43 -13.71 -4.92 -15.27
C ALA A 43 -13.51 -6.17 -16.13
N ILE A 44 -14.07 -7.31 -15.69
CA ILE A 44 -14.02 -8.58 -16.44
C ILE A 44 -14.94 -8.52 -17.67
N VAL A 45 -16.21 -8.13 -17.48
CA VAL A 45 -17.22 -8.11 -18.56
C VAL A 45 -16.83 -7.12 -19.67
N TYR A 46 -16.32 -5.95 -19.31
CA TYR A 46 -15.94 -4.89 -20.25
C TYR A 46 -14.44 -4.85 -20.56
N GLN A 47 -13.66 -5.79 -20.04
CA GLN A 47 -12.21 -5.89 -20.27
C GLN A 47 -11.48 -4.56 -19.98
N SER A 48 -11.84 -3.90 -18.88
CA SER A 48 -11.43 -2.52 -18.59
C SER A 48 -10.46 -2.44 -17.43
N SER A 49 -9.20 -2.10 -17.71
CA SER A 49 -8.18 -1.88 -16.69
C SER A 49 -8.49 -0.69 -15.77
N PHE A 50 -9.26 0.29 -16.25
CA PHE A 50 -9.70 1.43 -15.44
C PHE A 50 -10.69 1.00 -14.36
N LEU A 51 -11.65 0.14 -14.71
CA LEU A 51 -12.58 -0.43 -13.72
C LEU A 51 -11.85 -1.41 -12.79
N GLY A 52 -10.88 -2.18 -13.29
CA GLY A 52 -10.04 -3.05 -12.47
C GLY A 52 -9.20 -2.26 -11.45
N PHE A 53 -8.69 -1.10 -11.84
CA PHE A 53 -8.04 -0.17 -10.92
C PHE A 53 -9.00 0.30 -9.80
N PHE A 54 -10.22 0.72 -10.14
CA PHE A 54 -11.20 1.10 -9.11
C PHE A 54 -11.64 -0.05 -8.21
N ALA A 55 -11.67 -1.28 -8.72
CA ALA A 55 -11.92 -2.45 -7.90
C ALA A 55 -10.82 -2.62 -6.84
N ALA A 56 -9.55 -2.43 -7.20
CA ALA A 56 -8.44 -2.45 -6.25
C ALA A 56 -8.49 -1.28 -5.25
N VAL A 57 -8.86 -0.08 -5.70
CA VAL A 57 -9.09 1.07 -4.80
C VAL A 57 -10.19 0.76 -3.79
N ALA A 58 -11.29 0.17 -4.24
CA ALA A 58 -12.39 -0.23 -3.40
C ALA A 58 -12.00 -1.37 -2.44
N LEU A 59 -11.18 -2.33 -2.87
CA LEU A 59 -10.60 -3.37 -2.02
C LEU A 59 -9.81 -2.76 -0.85
N SER A 60 -8.92 -1.80 -1.11
CA SER A 60 -8.19 -1.12 -0.03
C SER A 60 -9.12 -0.34 0.91
N GLY A 61 -10.23 0.20 0.38
CA GLY A 61 -11.30 0.81 1.18
C GLY A 61 -12.01 -0.16 2.14
N VAL A 62 -12.09 -1.45 1.81
CA VAL A 62 -12.60 -2.49 2.73
C VAL A 62 -11.76 -2.49 4.01
N PHE A 63 -10.45 -2.36 3.86
CA PHE A 63 -9.47 -2.27 4.95
C PHE A 63 -9.24 -0.83 5.45
N THR A 64 -10.19 0.07 5.17
CA THR A 64 -10.21 1.48 5.60
C THR A 64 -9.13 2.39 5.02
N PHE A 65 -8.41 1.97 3.98
CA PHE A 65 -7.51 2.85 3.23
C PHE A 65 -8.29 3.73 2.27
N SER A 66 -7.87 4.98 2.13
CA SER A 66 -8.36 5.87 1.08
C SER A 66 -7.29 6.89 0.71
N LEU A 67 -7.37 7.35 -0.53
CA LEU A 67 -6.48 8.36 -1.07
C LEU A 67 -7.36 9.50 -1.57
N PHE A 68 -7.05 10.72 -1.13
CA PHE A 68 -7.73 11.93 -1.56
C PHE A 68 -6.71 12.92 -2.12
N TYR A 69 -7.02 13.52 -3.26
CA TYR A 69 -6.15 14.51 -3.89
C TYR A 69 -6.80 15.89 -3.79
N MET A 70 -6.09 16.83 -3.16
CA MET A 70 -6.31 18.26 -3.36
C MET A 70 -5.22 18.77 -4.31
N PRO A 71 -5.46 19.83 -5.10
CA PRO A 71 -4.44 20.36 -6.01
C PRO A 71 -3.08 20.55 -5.30
N GLY A 72 -2.07 19.78 -5.72
CA GLY A 72 -0.72 19.80 -5.16
C GLY A 72 -0.47 18.95 -3.90
N ILE A 73 -1.49 18.33 -3.30
CA ILE A 73 -1.35 17.54 -2.06
C ILE A 73 -2.12 16.22 -2.15
N LEU A 74 -1.40 15.12 -1.92
CA LEU A 74 -1.96 13.78 -1.82
C LEU A 74 -2.14 13.40 -0.34
N PHE A 75 -3.38 13.19 0.07
CA PHE A 75 -3.72 12.76 1.42
C PHE A 75 -3.96 11.25 1.45
N PHE A 76 -3.22 10.57 2.33
CA PHE A 76 -3.48 9.18 2.68
C PHE A 76 -4.31 9.15 3.96
N GLN A 77 -5.52 8.60 3.88
CA GLN A 77 -6.43 8.54 5.01
C GLN A 77 -6.74 7.09 5.33
N PHE A 78 -6.54 6.74 6.60
CA PHE A 78 -6.96 5.46 7.13
C PHE A 78 -7.29 5.54 8.61
N LYS A 79 -7.98 4.51 9.11
CA LYS A 79 -8.28 4.42 10.54
C LYS A 79 -7.11 3.75 11.25
N GLU A 80 -6.47 4.47 12.15
CA GLU A 80 -5.35 3.96 12.95
C GLU A 80 -5.67 2.67 13.71
N ASN A 81 -6.88 2.55 14.27
CA ASN A 81 -7.31 1.34 14.97
C ASN A 81 -7.53 0.13 14.03
N ALA A 82 -7.51 0.34 12.71
CA ALA A 82 -7.62 -0.69 11.69
C ALA A 82 -6.26 -1.03 11.03
N LEU A 83 -5.14 -0.54 11.59
CA LEU A 83 -3.79 -0.77 11.06
C LEU A 83 -3.48 -2.26 10.83
N ALA A 84 -3.83 -3.12 11.79
CA ALA A 84 -3.63 -4.57 11.66
C ALA A 84 -4.44 -5.16 10.49
N ALA A 85 -5.69 -4.71 10.32
CA ALA A 85 -6.55 -5.14 9.22
C ALA A 85 -6.00 -4.67 7.86
N MET A 86 -5.41 -3.46 7.83
CA MET A 86 -4.76 -2.93 6.65
C MET A 86 -3.50 -3.73 6.27
N VAL A 87 -2.60 -4.00 7.21
CA VAL A 87 -1.40 -4.79 6.95
C VAL A 87 -1.79 -6.20 6.50
N PHE A 88 -2.61 -6.90 7.29
CA PHE A 88 -2.99 -8.28 7.00
C PHE A 88 -3.81 -8.40 5.71
N GLY A 89 -4.81 -7.53 5.52
CA GLY A 89 -5.68 -7.56 4.35
C GLY A 89 -4.94 -7.38 3.04
N HIS A 90 -4.00 -6.42 2.99
CA HIS A 90 -3.19 -6.20 1.79
C HIS A 90 -2.11 -7.28 1.61
N LEU A 91 -1.54 -7.85 2.69
CA LEU A 91 -0.66 -9.01 2.57
C LEU A 91 -1.38 -10.20 1.92
N VAL A 92 -2.60 -10.50 2.36
CA VAL A 92 -3.42 -11.57 1.76
C VAL A 92 -3.74 -11.26 0.31
N ALA A 93 -4.20 -10.05 0.00
CA ALA A 93 -4.54 -9.65 -1.37
C ALA A 93 -3.34 -9.76 -2.33
N LEU A 94 -2.17 -9.25 -1.91
CA LEU A 94 -0.95 -9.30 -2.72
C LEU A 94 -0.43 -10.73 -2.85
N SER A 95 -0.49 -11.54 -1.78
CA SER A 95 -0.07 -12.95 -1.83
C SER A 95 -0.95 -13.75 -2.79
N LEU A 96 -2.28 -13.56 -2.74
CA LEU A 96 -3.21 -14.18 -3.67
C LEU A 96 -2.91 -13.76 -5.12
N TYR A 97 -2.67 -12.47 -5.36
CA TYR A 97 -2.28 -11.98 -6.68
C TYR A 97 -1.00 -12.65 -7.20
N ILE A 98 0.04 -12.73 -6.37
CA ILE A 98 1.33 -13.37 -6.73
C ILE A 98 1.13 -14.85 -7.03
N ILE A 99 0.36 -15.57 -6.21
CA ILE A 99 0.07 -17.00 -6.41
C ILE A 99 -0.68 -17.20 -7.73
N LEU A 100 -1.73 -16.41 -7.99
CA LEU A 100 -2.49 -16.52 -9.24
C LEU A 100 -1.62 -16.22 -10.47
N LEU A 101 -0.74 -15.22 -10.38
CA LEU A 101 0.21 -14.86 -11.42
C LEU A 101 1.21 -16.00 -11.69
N GLN A 102 1.80 -16.58 -10.63
CA GLN A 102 2.79 -17.65 -10.74
C GLN A 102 2.19 -18.96 -11.25
N LEU A 103 0.96 -19.28 -10.87
CA LEU A 103 0.24 -20.46 -11.33
C LEU A 103 -0.37 -20.29 -12.73
N GLY A 104 -0.31 -19.08 -13.30
CA GLY A 104 -0.91 -18.77 -14.61
C GLY A 104 -2.44 -18.86 -14.63
N ILE A 105 -3.09 -18.77 -13.46
CA ILE A 105 -4.54 -18.89 -13.33
C ILE A 105 -5.19 -17.55 -13.70
N ALA A 106 -6.16 -17.59 -14.61
CA ALA A 106 -6.96 -16.41 -14.97
C ALA A 106 -6.12 -15.20 -15.44
N LEU A 107 -4.97 -15.46 -16.10
CA LEU A 107 -4.03 -14.43 -16.56
C LEU A 107 -4.70 -13.34 -17.40
N GLU A 108 -5.60 -13.73 -18.30
CA GLU A 108 -6.35 -12.81 -19.17
C GLU A 108 -7.09 -11.75 -18.35
N TYR A 109 -7.71 -12.15 -17.25
CA TYR A 109 -8.46 -11.26 -16.37
C TYR A 109 -7.56 -10.48 -15.41
N LEU A 110 -6.47 -11.09 -14.92
CA LEU A 110 -5.53 -10.44 -14.01
C LEU A 110 -4.90 -9.17 -14.60
N THR A 111 -4.73 -9.11 -15.92
CA THR A 111 -4.18 -7.92 -16.60
C THR A 111 -5.00 -6.65 -16.31
N TYR A 112 -6.32 -6.76 -16.18
CA TYR A 112 -7.19 -5.62 -15.91
C TYR A 112 -7.03 -5.06 -14.49
N PHE A 113 -6.61 -5.89 -13.52
CA PHE A 113 -6.44 -5.48 -12.13
C PHE A 113 -5.01 -5.09 -11.79
N ASN A 114 -4.07 -5.36 -12.70
CA ASN A 114 -2.65 -5.32 -12.45
C ASN A 114 -2.18 -3.99 -11.85
N ALA A 115 -2.53 -2.86 -12.50
CA ALA A 115 -2.14 -1.54 -12.01
C ALA A 115 -2.70 -1.23 -10.62
N GLY A 116 -3.96 -1.60 -10.36
CA GLY A 116 -4.58 -1.38 -9.07
C GLY A 116 -3.92 -2.20 -7.95
N ILE A 117 -3.62 -3.48 -8.21
CA ILE A 117 -3.01 -4.36 -7.22
C ILE A 117 -1.53 -4.01 -7.02
N GLN A 118 -0.75 -3.88 -8.08
CA GLN A 118 0.69 -3.59 -7.99
C GLN A 118 0.99 -2.23 -7.38
N TYR A 119 0.25 -1.19 -7.75
CA TYR A 119 0.55 0.17 -7.29
C TYR A 119 -0.29 0.55 -6.07
N TYR A 120 -1.62 0.44 -6.14
CA TYR A 120 -2.49 0.97 -5.08
C TYR A 120 -2.50 0.09 -3.82
N CYS A 121 -2.66 -1.23 -3.98
CA CYS A 121 -2.67 -2.15 -2.82
C CYS A 121 -1.29 -2.22 -2.15
N THR A 122 -0.20 -2.17 -2.93
CA THR A 122 1.16 -2.11 -2.38
C THR A 122 1.43 -0.79 -1.67
N LEU A 123 0.95 0.34 -2.21
CA LEU A 123 1.05 1.63 -1.54
C LEU A 123 0.31 1.61 -0.20
N ALA A 124 -0.91 1.06 -0.17
CA ALA A 124 -1.69 0.90 1.05
C ALA A 124 -0.95 0.06 2.10
N LEU A 125 -0.39 -1.10 1.69
CA LEU A 125 0.43 -1.94 2.58
C LEU A 125 1.66 -1.19 3.08
N GLY A 126 2.41 -0.56 2.19
CA GLY A 126 3.64 0.14 2.51
C GLY A 126 3.41 1.32 3.47
N VAL A 127 2.33 2.08 3.27
CA VAL A 127 1.93 3.17 4.19
C VAL A 127 1.56 2.60 5.55
N ALA A 128 0.82 1.48 5.60
CA ALA A 128 0.46 0.83 6.85
C ALA A 128 1.70 0.36 7.62
N LEU A 129 2.65 -0.27 6.92
CA LEU A 129 3.90 -0.70 7.52
C LEU A 129 4.75 0.49 7.94
N LEU A 130 4.78 1.58 7.15
CA LEU A 130 5.47 2.81 7.50
C LEU A 130 4.94 3.39 8.81
N VAL A 131 3.62 3.62 8.90
CA VAL A 131 3.03 4.20 10.11
C VAL A 131 3.17 3.25 11.31
N GLY A 132 2.92 1.95 11.10
CA GLY A 132 3.03 0.95 12.17
C GLY A 132 4.44 0.76 12.72
N SER A 133 5.45 1.04 11.90
CA SER A 133 6.86 0.93 12.28
C SER A 133 7.50 2.27 12.66
N SER A 134 6.86 3.40 12.38
CA SER A 134 7.40 4.74 12.66
C SER A 134 7.63 4.96 14.15
N PRO A 135 8.83 5.39 14.60
CA PRO A 135 9.09 5.68 16.01
C PRO A 135 8.32 6.90 16.54
N PHE A 136 7.72 7.70 15.64
CA PHE A 136 6.90 8.86 15.99
C PHE A 136 5.42 8.51 16.16
N TYR A 137 5.02 7.28 15.86
CA TYR A 137 3.66 6.80 16.08
C TYR A 137 3.51 6.24 17.50
N GLU A 138 2.51 6.68 18.26
CA GLU A 138 2.34 6.29 19.67
C GLU A 138 2.16 4.77 19.85
N LYS A 139 1.51 4.11 18.89
CA LYS A 139 1.27 2.66 18.90
C LYS A 139 2.23 1.90 17.99
N ALA A 140 3.40 2.48 17.72
CA ALA A 140 4.43 1.83 16.95
C ALA A 140 4.81 0.49 17.57
N SER A 141 5.07 -0.50 16.71
CA SER A 141 5.53 -1.81 17.16
C SER A 141 6.69 -2.27 16.31
N VAL A 142 7.73 -2.76 17.00
CA VAL A 142 8.87 -3.45 16.37
C VAL A 142 8.38 -4.61 15.50
N PHE A 143 7.24 -5.22 15.83
CA PHE A 143 6.61 -6.25 15.00
C PHE A 143 6.31 -5.77 13.57
N TYR A 144 5.75 -4.57 13.39
CA TYR A 144 5.49 -4.01 12.07
C TYR A 144 6.78 -3.71 11.31
N PHE A 145 7.82 -3.28 12.02
CA PHE A 145 9.15 -3.07 11.43
C PHE A 145 9.75 -4.39 10.91
N LEU A 146 9.66 -5.46 11.70
CA LEU A 146 10.11 -6.80 11.29
C LEU A 146 9.31 -7.34 10.09
N ILE A 147 7.98 -7.13 10.08
CA ILE A 147 7.16 -7.45 8.91
C ILE A 147 7.62 -6.64 7.71
N PHE A 148 7.90 -5.35 7.87
CA PHE A 148 8.35 -4.50 6.77
C PHE A 148 9.66 -5.02 6.17
N ILE A 149 10.64 -5.38 7.01
CA ILE A 149 11.88 -6.02 6.54
C ILE A 149 11.58 -7.30 5.75
N ALA A 150 10.75 -8.19 6.30
CA ALA A 150 10.41 -9.45 5.63
C ALA A 150 9.73 -9.20 4.27
N VAL A 151 8.81 -8.24 4.20
CA VAL A 151 8.12 -7.84 2.97
C VAL A 151 9.09 -7.24 1.96
N CYS A 152 10.05 -6.43 2.39
CA CYS A 152 11.09 -5.88 1.51
C CYS A 152 12.02 -6.97 0.96
N VAL A 153 12.40 -7.95 1.79
CA VAL A 153 13.19 -9.11 1.33
C VAL A 153 12.42 -9.88 0.26
N VAL A 154 11.14 -10.19 0.52
CA VAL A 154 10.27 -10.84 -0.47
C VAL A 154 10.16 -9.99 -1.75
N ALA A 155 10.00 -8.68 -1.61
CA ALA A 155 9.95 -7.76 -2.75
C ALA A 155 11.25 -7.78 -3.58
N THR A 156 12.41 -8.01 -2.97
CA THR A 156 13.68 -8.24 -3.69
C THR A 156 13.61 -9.48 -4.56
N PHE A 157 13.12 -10.59 -4.02
CA PHE A 157 12.91 -11.80 -4.83
C PHE A 157 11.94 -11.55 -5.98
N LEU A 158 10.80 -10.89 -5.71
CA LEU A 158 9.80 -10.60 -6.74
C LEU A 158 10.32 -9.64 -7.83
N TYR A 159 11.20 -8.70 -7.47
CA TYR A 159 11.85 -7.81 -8.41
C TYR A 159 12.74 -8.58 -9.40
N PHE A 160 13.66 -9.41 -8.89
CA PHE A 160 14.63 -10.10 -9.72
C PHE A 160 14.06 -11.31 -10.49
N PHE A 161 13.12 -12.05 -9.87
CA PHE A 161 12.66 -13.32 -10.41
C PHE A 161 11.26 -13.26 -11.05
N ALA A 162 10.42 -12.28 -10.69
CA ALA A 162 9.03 -12.18 -11.19
C ALA A 162 8.74 -10.89 -11.97
N GLY A 163 9.72 -9.99 -12.13
CA GLY A 163 9.54 -8.74 -12.88
C GLY A 163 8.55 -7.76 -12.25
N LEU A 164 8.20 -7.92 -10.98
CA LEU A 164 7.22 -7.08 -10.26
C LEU A 164 7.87 -5.79 -9.73
N THR A 165 8.38 -4.97 -10.65
CA THR A 165 9.19 -3.77 -10.33
C THR A 165 8.39 -2.71 -9.59
N GLY A 166 7.11 -2.50 -9.95
CA GLY A 166 6.25 -1.49 -9.32
C GLY A 166 6.06 -1.75 -7.82
N MET A 167 5.80 -3.01 -7.44
CA MET A 167 5.63 -3.38 -6.03
C MET A 167 6.90 -3.11 -5.22
N ALA A 168 8.06 -3.55 -5.75
CA ALA A 168 9.33 -3.44 -5.06
C ALA A 168 9.75 -1.97 -4.85
N ILE A 169 9.63 -1.13 -5.89
CA ILE A 169 9.99 0.28 -5.81
C ILE A 169 9.17 1.01 -4.73
N ILE A 170 7.84 0.80 -4.69
CA ILE A 170 6.98 1.41 -3.68
C ILE A 170 7.42 1.02 -2.26
N LEU A 171 7.63 -0.29 -2.03
CA LEU A 171 8.03 -0.80 -0.72
C LEU A 171 9.40 -0.28 -0.30
N TYR A 172 10.37 -0.20 -1.21
CA TYR A 172 11.69 0.33 -0.90
C TYR A 172 11.68 1.81 -0.56
N VAL A 173 10.94 2.63 -1.31
CA VAL A 173 10.83 4.06 -1.02
C VAL A 173 10.29 4.27 0.39
N LEU A 174 9.21 3.57 0.75
CA LEU A 174 8.59 3.68 2.07
C LEU A 174 9.47 3.09 3.18
N PHE A 175 10.20 2.01 2.89
CA PHE A 175 11.15 1.42 3.84
C PHE A 175 12.32 2.37 4.14
N VAL A 176 12.88 3.02 3.11
CA VAL A 176 13.93 4.03 3.29
C VAL A 176 13.43 5.18 4.15
N LEU A 177 12.18 5.63 3.97
CA LEU A 177 11.59 6.67 4.82
C LEU A 177 11.54 6.25 6.29
N VAL A 178 11.01 5.05 6.59
CA VAL A 178 11.00 4.52 7.97
C VAL A 178 12.41 4.41 8.55
N PHE A 179 13.36 3.92 7.75
CA PHE A 179 14.73 3.76 8.19
C PHE A 179 15.35 5.12 8.58
N LEU A 180 15.09 6.16 7.79
CA LEU A 180 15.50 7.53 8.10
C LEU A 180 14.79 8.07 9.35
N GLU A 181 13.51 7.77 9.54
CA GLU A 181 12.78 8.14 10.76
C GLU A 181 13.41 7.53 12.01
N TRP A 182 13.78 6.25 11.97
CA TRP A 182 14.46 5.58 13.09
C TRP A 182 15.85 6.14 13.37
N ILE A 183 16.65 6.41 12.33
CA ILE A 183 17.96 7.06 12.51
C ILE A 183 17.79 8.43 13.15
N THR A 184 16.83 9.21 12.66
CA THR A 184 16.50 10.53 13.19
C THR A 184 16.07 10.43 14.64
N TYR A 185 15.12 9.56 14.96
CA TYR A 185 14.62 9.36 16.32
C TYR A 185 15.72 8.95 17.29
N LEU A 186 16.54 7.95 16.95
CA LEU A 186 17.65 7.49 17.78
C LEU A 186 18.70 8.58 17.95
N GLY A 187 19.04 9.27 16.86
CA GLY A 187 19.97 10.38 16.85
C GLY A 187 19.56 11.48 17.83
N PHE A 188 18.36 12.03 17.67
CA PHE A 188 17.86 13.09 18.54
C PHE A 188 17.61 12.66 19.98
N LYS A 189 17.28 11.38 20.23
CA LYS A 189 17.16 10.84 21.60
C LYS A 189 18.49 10.82 22.35
N THR A 190 19.61 10.67 21.65
CA THR A 190 20.96 10.71 22.25
C THR A 190 21.54 12.12 22.36
N GLY A 191 20.90 13.11 21.73
CA GLY A 191 21.33 14.50 21.69
C GLY A 191 21.30 15.08 20.27
N VAL A 192 21.11 16.40 20.15
CA VAL A 192 21.01 17.08 18.85
C VAL A 192 22.29 16.93 18.02
N ILE A 193 23.47 17.03 18.65
CA ILE A 193 24.77 16.95 17.99
C ILE A 193 25.02 15.54 17.44
N THR A 194 24.72 14.49 18.22
CA THR A 194 24.86 13.10 17.79
C THR A 194 23.87 12.75 16.68
N GLY A 195 22.65 13.27 16.73
CA GLY A 195 21.68 13.12 15.64
C GLY A 195 22.13 13.76 14.33
N LEU A 196 22.64 15.00 14.39
CA LEU A 196 23.17 15.69 13.20
C LEU A 196 24.40 14.98 12.61
N LEU A 197 25.29 14.45 13.45
CA LEU A 197 26.45 13.66 13.01
C LEU A 197 26.04 12.34 12.36
N LEU A 198 25.07 11.62 12.91
CA LEU A 198 24.59 10.36 12.35
C LEU A 198 23.90 10.57 11.01
N ILE A 199 23.00 11.55 10.91
CA ILE A 199 22.30 11.89 9.67
C ILE A 199 23.30 12.37 8.62
N GLY A 200 24.20 13.30 8.99
CA GLY A 200 25.22 13.83 8.09
C GLY A 200 26.17 12.74 7.59
N GLY A 201 26.63 11.86 8.49
CA GLY A 201 27.48 10.73 8.14
C GLY A 201 26.79 9.72 7.23
N LEU A 202 25.51 9.41 7.48
CA LEU A 202 24.72 8.54 6.60
C LEU A 202 24.55 9.15 5.21
N LEU A 203 24.15 10.42 5.11
CA LEU A 203 23.98 11.12 3.85
C LEU A 203 25.30 11.20 3.07
N PHE A 204 26.41 11.44 3.76
CA PHE A 204 27.74 11.44 3.16
C PHE A 204 28.15 10.04 2.67
N ALA A 205 27.90 8.98 3.44
CA ALA A 205 28.16 7.62 3.02
C ALA A 205 27.31 7.22 1.80
N ILE A 206 26.04 7.59 1.77
CA ILE A 206 25.16 7.41 0.60
C ILE A 206 25.73 8.17 -0.60
N ALA A 207 26.15 9.42 -0.43
CA ALA A 207 26.74 10.22 -1.50
C ALA A 207 28.01 9.55 -2.06
N LEU A 208 28.91 9.05 -1.21
CA LEU A 208 30.12 8.33 -1.64
C LEU A 208 29.80 7.02 -2.38
N ILE A 209 28.80 6.27 -1.92
CA ILE A 209 28.35 5.05 -2.60
C ILE A 209 27.78 5.41 -3.97
N LEU A 210 26.91 6.41 -4.03
CA LEU A 210 26.33 6.87 -5.29
C LEU A 210 27.40 7.36 -6.25
N GLU A 211 28.40 8.11 -5.80
CA GLU A 211 29.53 8.56 -6.61
C GLU A 211 30.36 7.38 -7.13
N ARG A 212 30.72 6.44 -6.25
CA ARG A 212 31.55 5.27 -6.60
C ARG A 212 30.85 4.31 -7.55
N TYR A 213 29.54 4.16 -7.42
CA TYR A 213 28.74 3.24 -8.23
C TYR A 213 27.89 3.95 -9.30
N ALA A 214 28.05 5.27 -9.48
CA ALA A 214 27.27 6.08 -10.43
C ALA A 214 27.30 5.49 -11.84
N GLY A 215 28.47 5.04 -12.30
CA GLY A 215 28.62 4.43 -13.63
C GLY A 215 27.84 3.13 -13.79
N LEU A 216 27.76 2.29 -12.75
CA LEU A 216 26.97 1.05 -12.76
C LEU A 216 25.48 1.35 -12.70
N ILE A 217 25.07 2.30 -11.87
CA ILE A 217 23.68 2.75 -11.74
C ILE A 217 23.20 3.36 -13.06
N LEU A 218 23.96 4.30 -13.64
CA LEU A 218 23.62 4.96 -14.90
C LEU A 218 23.60 4.01 -16.09
N ASN A 219 24.46 2.98 -16.12
CA ASN A 219 24.43 1.97 -17.17
C ASN A 219 23.22 1.03 -17.07
N GLN A 220 22.56 0.89 -15.92
CA GLN A 220 21.27 0.19 -15.81
C GLN A 220 20.09 1.01 -16.33
N PHE A 221 20.25 2.34 -16.48
CA PHE A 221 19.23 3.24 -17.04
C PHE A 221 19.45 3.59 -18.53
N LYS A 222 20.56 3.12 -19.13
CA LYS A 222 20.73 3.16 -20.58
C LYS A 222 19.91 2.03 -21.22
N ILE A 223 18.69 2.38 -21.60
CA ILE A 223 17.96 1.72 -22.70
C ILE A 223 18.58 2.20 -24.01
#